data_AF-A0A1H9XWJ4-F1
#
_entry.id   AF-A0A1H9XWJ4-F1
#
_cell.length_a   1.000
_cell.length_b   1.000
_cell.length_c   1.000
_cell.angle_alpha   90.00
_cell.angle_beta   90.00
_cell.angle_gamma   90.00
#
_symmetry.space_group_name_H-M   'P 1'
#
loop_
_entity.id
_entity.type
_entity.pdbx_description
1 polymer ?
#
loop_
_entity_poly.entity_id
_entity_poly.type
_entity_poly.pdbx_seq_one_letter_code
_entity_poly.pdbx_strand_id
1 'polypeptide(L)'
;MTAFAATTRTRGTAYFRLAKLDILDYYLGVVVVWTLLVPALRFDAGVLTTTGVFLLGEVFVIAAMVALDDLTGYRDGSDVTNYSPDDRARRRYRKPLVAGTLTEDQVLRFAWVTGVIGALLWLAAIAIAPHTPLWTLALIAVTYFFSLQYSWGVKLSYHGFQEFFIAGLGWALVLAPYGLATGRIDGFVLAQALLFGLGPLLFGVYSNTNDVAGDRSVGRPTVAALTSPRGNMFFVVAVSAAELALILAVPVLDGPWWFPLALLPTIVLRLRQVWIGFAQHDILRARMLGIRIHRITVLALVVVNLVVFT
;
A
#
# COMPACT_ATOMS: atom_id res chain seq x y z
N MET A 1 30.27 27.02 -9.98
CA MET A 1 29.13 26.22 -10.48
C MET A 1 29.12 24.76 -10.03
N THR A 2 30.16 24.23 -9.39
CA THR A 2 30.29 22.80 -9.03
C THR A 2 29.65 22.42 -7.68
N ALA A 3 29.70 23.29 -6.66
CA ALA A 3 29.10 23.02 -5.35
C ALA A 3 27.56 23.07 -5.38
N PHE A 4 26.97 24.06 -6.07
CA PHE A 4 25.50 24.20 -6.18
C PHE A 4 24.88 23.00 -6.91
N ALA A 5 25.49 22.55 -8.02
CA ALA A 5 25.04 21.36 -8.74
C ALA A 5 25.13 20.08 -7.89
N ALA A 6 26.19 19.94 -7.08
CA ALA A 6 26.35 18.83 -6.14
C ALA A 6 25.27 18.85 -5.03
N THR A 7 25.00 20.02 -4.43
CA THR A 7 23.94 20.20 -3.41
C THR A 7 22.53 20.00 -3.99
N THR A 8 22.32 20.36 -5.26
CA THR A 8 21.01 20.18 -5.93
C THR A 8 20.76 18.71 -6.26
N ARG A 9 21.80 17.98 -6.70
CA ARG A 9 21.73 16.53 -6.99
C ARG A 9 21.53 15.70 -5.72
N THR A 10 22.14 16.08 -4.60
CA THR A 10 21.90 15.41 -3.30
C THR A 10 20.49 15.67 -2.77
N ARG A 11 19.96 16.88 -2.95
CA ARG A 11 18.57 17.22 -2.57
C ARG A 11 17.51 16.53 -3.43
N GLY A 12 17.69 16.49 -4.75
CA GLY A 12 16.78 15.75 -5.64
C GLY A 12 16.67 14.29 -5.22
N THR A 13 17.82 13.65 -4.96
CA THR A 13 17.88 12.27 -4.45
C THR A 13 17.16 12.13 -3.11
N ALA A 14 17.23 13.12 -2.23
CA ALA A 14 16.53 13.12 -0.94
C ALA A 14 15.01 13.18 -1.10
N TYR A 15 14.48 13.97 -2.04
CA TYR A 15 13.04 13.98 -2.36
C TYR A 15 12.57 12.68 -3.01
N PHE A 16 13.36 12.07 -3.89
CA PHE A 16 13.04 10.75 -4.44
C PHE A 16 12.95 9.68 -3.35
N ARG A 17 13.83 9.75 -2.35
CA ARG A 17 13.79 8.86 -1.17
C ARG A 17 12.60 9.17 -0.27
N LEU A 18 12.30 10.46 -0.05
CA LEU A 18 11.14 10.90 0.72
C LEU A 18 9.84 10.37 0.11
N ALA A 19 9.71 10.43 -1.22
CA ALA A 19 8.56 9.93 -1.97
C ALA A 19 8.44 8.40 -1.96
N LYS A 20 9.47 7.67 -1.49
CA LYS A 20 9.52 6.20 -1.44
C LYS A 20 9.09 5.52 -2.74
N LEU A 21 9.51 6.08 -3.89
CA LEU A 21 9.15 5.56 -5.23
C LEU A 21 9.68 4.13 -5.49
N ASP A 22 10.55 3.60 -4.62
CA ASP A 22 11.00 2.22 -4.65
C ASP A 22 9.97 1.21 -4.08
N ILE A 23 8.87 1.70 -3.47
CA ILE A 23 7.74 0.88 -3.01
C ILE A 23 6.76 0.68 -4.17
N LEU A 24 7.17 -0.15 -5.13
CA LEU A 24 6.38 -0.45 -6.33
C LEU A 24 5.07 -1.18 -6.03
N ASP A 25 4.95 -1.77 -4.83
CA ASP A 25 3.89 -2.69 -4.44
C ASP A 25 2.48 -2.08 -4.46
N TYR A 26 2.36 -0.75 -4.30
CA TYR A 26 1.07 -0.04 -4.42
C TYR A 26 0.65 0.15 -5.88
N TYR A 27 1.59 0.50 -6.75
CA TYR A 27 1.34 0.77 -8.17
C TYR A 27 0.97 -0.49 -8.97
N LEU A 28 1.24 -1.68 -8.42
CA LEU A 28 0.84 -2.94 -9.04
C LEU A 28 -0.69 -3.09 -9.18
N GLY A 29 -1.48 -2.33 -8.42
CA GLY A 29 -2.94 -2.37 -8.49
C GLY A 29 -3.45 -2.02 -9.89
N VAL A 30 -2.83 -1.06 -10.57
CA VAL A 30 -3.19 -0.66 -11.94
C VAL A 30 -3.02 -1.80 -12.95
N VAL A 31 -2.03 -2.67 -12.74
CA VAL A 31 -1.77 -3.82 -13.61
C VAL A 31 -2.84 -4.87 -13.41
N VAL A 32 -3.24 -5.12 -12.15
CA VAL A 32 -4.37 -5.99 -11.83
C VAL A 32 -5.64 -5.46 -12.52
N VAL A 33 -5.92 -4.16 -12.39
CA VAL A 33 -7.07 -3.51 -13.04
C VAL A 33 -7.03 -3.71 -14.55
N TRP A 34 -5.91 -3.41 -15.20
CA TRP A 34 -5.77 -3.57 -16.65
C TRP A 34 -6.08 -5.01 -17.11
N THR A 35 -5.61 -6.01 -16.37
CA THR A 35 -5.89 -7.42 -16.71
C THR A 35 -7.33 -7.85 -16.44
N LEU A 36 -7.98 -7.27 -15.42
CA LEU A 36 -9.40 -7.48 -15.09
C LEU A 36 -10.34 -6.94 -16.18
N LEU A 37 -9.89 -5.97 -16.98
CA LEU A 37 -10.68 -5.47 -18.09
C LEU A 37 -10.89 -6.53 -19.15
N VAL A 38 -12.10 -6.58 -19.70
CA VAL A 38 -12.41 -7.33 -20.93
C VAL A 38 -11.51 -6.85 -22.08
N PRO A 39 -11.15 -7.72 -23.04
CA PRO A 39 -10.20 -7.39 -24.11
C PRO A 39 -10.48 -6.06 -24.84
N ALA A 40 -11.76 -5.77 -25.11
CA ALA A 40 -12.19 -4.56 -25.80
C ALA A 40 -11.82 -3.25 -25.08
N LEU A 41 -11.70 -3.27 -23.74
CA LEU A 41 -11.38 -2.07 -22.94
C LEU A 41 -9.88 -1.93 -22.65
N ARG A 42 -9.08 -2.99 -22.80
CA ARG A 42 -7.64 -2.97 -22.43
C ARG A 42 -6.80 -1.97 -23.21
N PHE A 43 -7.22 -1.67 -24.43
CA PHE A 43 -6.55 -0.73 -25.34
C PHE A 43 -7.45 0.42 -25.78
N ASP A 44 -8.61 0.58 -25.12
CA ASP A 44 -9.43 1.77 -25.32
C ASP A 44 -8.66 3.00 -24.84
N ALA A 45 -8.56 4.02 -25.71
CA ALA A 45 -7.77 5.20 -25.43
C ALA A 45 -8.31 6.00 -24.24
N GLY A 46 -9.64 6.03 -24.05
CA GLY A 46 -10.28 6.69 -22.92
C GLY A 46 -9.90 6.00 -21.61
N VAL A 47 -10.11 4.68 -21.54
CA VAL A 47 -9.77 3.87 -20.37
C VAL A 47 -8.28 3.95 -20.02
N LEU A 48 -7.39 3.82 -21.00
CA LEU A 48 -5.95 3.93 -20.79
C LEU A 48 -5.54 5.32 -20.29
N THR A 49 -6.13 6.38 -20.85
CA THR A 49 -5.84 7.76 -20.43
C THR A 49 -6.32 7.99 -19.01
N THR A 50 -7.58 7.63 -18.69
CA THR A 50 -8.15 7.73 -17.34
C THR A 50 -7.31 6.99 -16.32
N THR A 51 -6.96 5.73 -16.62
CA THR A 51 -6.19 4.86 -15.72
C THR A 51 -4.76 5.38 -15.53
N GLY A 52 -4.12 5.88 -16.60
CA GLY A 52 -2.79 6.48 -16.54
C GLY A 52 -2.76 7.78 -15.74
N VAL A 53 -3.76 8.65 -15.90
CA VAL A 53 -3.91 9.88 -15.11
C VAL A 53 -4.19 9.55 -13.64
N PHE A 54 -5.03 8.55 -13.37
CA PHE A 54 -5.28 8.07 -12.01
C PHE A 54 -4.00 7.56 -11.34
N LEU A 55 -3.22 6.71 -12.04
CA LEU A 55 -1.93 6.20 -11.57
C LEU A 55 -0.93 7.32 -11.28
N LEU A 56 -0.86 8.32 -12.16
CA LEU A 56 0.02 9.47 -11.92
C LEU A 56 -0.42 10.21 -10.64
N GLY A 57 -1.73 10.43 -10.46
CA GLY A 57 -2.27 10.99 -9.22
C GLY A 57 -1.95 10.14 -7.99
N GLU A 58 -2.06 8.82 -8.10
CA GLU A 58 -1.71 7.86 -7.05
C GLU A 58 -0.25 8.00 -6.61
N VAL A 59 0.70 8.13 -7.55
CA VAL A 59 2.11 8.39 -7.23
C VAL A 59 2.27 9.63 -6.34
N PHE A 60 1.58 10.71 -6.67
CA PHE A 60 1.63 11.97 -5.93
C PHE A 60 0.93 11.89 -4.56
N VAL A 61 -0.21 11.21 -4.48
CA VAL A 61 -0.94 10.97 -3.21
C VAL A 61 -0.11 10.10 -2.26
N ILE A 62 0.47 9.02 -2.77
CA ILE A 62 1.36 8.15 -1.97
C ILE A 62 2.59 8.94 -1.52
N ALA A 63 3.22 9.72 -2.40
CA ALA A 63 4.36 10.57 -2.05
C ALA A 63 4.02 11.57 -0.93
N ALA A 64 2.83 12.17 -0.96
CA ALA A 64 2.35 13.04 0.11
C ALA A 64 2.13 12.27 1.42
N MET A 65 1.40 11.15 1.36
CA MET A 65 1.11 10.29 2.50
C MET A 65 2.40 9.85 3.21
N VAL A 66 3.40 9.36 2.47
CA VAL A 66 4.65 8.87 3.08
C VAL A 66 5.53 10.01 3.60
N ALA A 67 5.48 11.19 2.99
CA ALA A 67 6.20 12.37 3.48
C ALA A 67 5.61 12.89 4.80
N LEU A 68 4.26 12.89 4.91
CA LEU A 68 3.55 13.22 6.14
C LEU A 68 3.78 12.19 7.25
N ASP A 69 3.83 10.90 6.90
CA ASP A 69 4.20 9.82 7.81
C ASP A 69 5.62 9.98 8.36
N ASP A 70 6.61 10.25 7.49
CA ASP A 70 7.99 10.52 7.89
C ASP A 70 8.11 11.78 8.75
N LEU A 71 7.34 12.83 8.47
CA LEU A 71 7.33 14.06 9.28
C LEU A 71 6.78 13.82 10.68
N THR A 72 5.67 13.07 10.80
CA THR A 72 5.11 12.71 12.11
C THR A 72 6.06 11.81 12.88
N GLY A 73 6.59 10.77 12.23
CA GLY A 73 7.52 9.82 12.88
C GLY A 73 8.82 10.48 13.33
N TYR A 74 9.27 11.52 12.61
CA TYR A 74 10.38 12.36 13.07
C TYR A 74 10.02 13.18 14.32
N ARG A 75 8.85 13.85 14.30
CA ARG A 75 8.41 14.73 15.39
C ARG A 75 8.11 14.02 16.70
N ASP A 76 7.56 12.80 16.62
CA ASP A 76 7.28 12.00 17.82
C ASP A 76 8.46 11.12 18.26
N GLY A 77 9.55 11.11 17.48
CA GLY A 77 10.78 10.39 17.80
C GLY A 77 10.74 8.89 17.49
N SER A 78 9.63 8.35 16.98
CA SER A 78 9.52 6.94 16.61
C SER A 78 10.50 6.55 15.50
N ASP A 79 10.68 7.40 14.48
CA ASP A 79 11.64 7.15 13.40
C ASP A 79 13.10 7.27 13.86
N VAL A 80 13.39 8.16 14.81
CA VAL A 80 14.75 8.29 15.37
C VAL A 80 15.11 7.01 16.15
N THR A 81 14.14 6.47 16.89
CA THR A 81 14.28 5.22 17.65
C THR A 81 14.42 4.01 16.71
N ASN A 82 13.54 3.91 15.71
CA ASN A 82 13.46 2.78 14.79
C ASN A 82 14.55 2.76 13.70
N TYR A 83 15.28 3.86 13.50
CA TYR A 83 16.39 3.98 12.54
C TYR A 83 17.68 4.45 13.23
N SER A 84 17.88 4.03 14.48
CA SER A 84 19.10 4.28 15.26
C SER A 84 20.36 3.85 14.49
N PRO A 85 21.51 4.54 14.64
CA PRO A 85 22.76 4.20 13.97
C PRO A 85 23.22 2.75 14.16
N ASP A 86 22.83 2.12 15.27
CA ASP A 86 23.21 0.75 15.61
C ASP A 86 22.33 -0.32 14.92
N ASP A 87 21.19 0.06 14.34
CA ASP A 87 20.34 -0.87 13.59
C ASP A 87 20.84 -1.02 12.15
N ARG A 88 21.78 -1.94 11.95
CA ARG A 88 22.38 -2.26 10.64
C ARG A 88 21.34 -2.76 9.61
N ALA A 89 20.18 -3.24 10.05
CA ALA A 89 19.15 -3.75 9.14
C ALA A 89 18.34 -2.60 8.50
N ARG A 90 18.24 -1.44 9.18
CA ARG A 90 17.45 -0.28 8.74
C ARG A 90 18.33 0.88 8.31
N ARG A 91 18.32 1.13 7.00
CA ARG A 91 19.18 2.16 6.37
C ARG A 91 18.67 3.57 6.69
N ARG A 92 19.32 4.26 7.64
CA ARG A 92 19.01 5.66 8.06
C ARG A 92 18.84 6.65 6.90
N TYR A 93 19.56 6.46 5.78
CA TYR A 93 19.43 7.32 4.60
C TYR A 93 18.05 7.28 3.94
N ARG A 94 17.20 6.28 4.24
CA ARG A 94 15.82 6.17 3.76
C ARG A 94 14.85 7.12 4.46
N LYS A 95 15.28 7.77 5.54
CA LYS A 95 14.52 8.77 6.30
C LYS A 95 15.22 10.13 6.21
N PRO A 96 14.91 10.95 5.17
CA PRO A 96 15.65 12.19 4.90
C PRO A 96 15.72 13.19 6.05
N LEU A 97 14.69 13.24 6.91
CA LEU A 97 14.68 14.06 8.14
C LEU A 97 15.65 13.51 9.20
N VAL A 98 15.59 12.21 9.49
CA VAL A 98 16.51 11.55 10.44
C VAL A 98 17.96 11.61 9.96
N ALA A 99 18.17 11.62 8.64
CA ALA A 99 19.48 11.78 8.01
C ALA A 99 19.96 13.25 7.92
N GLY A 100 19.12 14.23 8.27
CA GLY A 100 19.45 15.67 8.19
C GLY A 100 19.60 16.21 6.76
N THR A 101 19.12 15.48 5.76
CA THR A 101 19.25 15.86 4.34
C THR A 101 18.13 16.79 3.85
N LEU A 102 17.00 16.81 4.55
CA LEU A 102 15.88 17.73 4.34
C LEU A 102 15.45 18.33 5.69
N THR A 103 14.89 19.53 5.66
CA THR A 103 14.26 20.17 6.82
C THR A 103 12.77 19.83 6.92
N GLU A 104 12.16 20.03 8.08
CA GLU A 104 10.72 19.85 8.25
C GLU A 104 9.89 20.70 7.27
N ASP A 105 10.24 21.98 7.12
CA ASP A 105 9.57 22.89 6.17
C ASP A 105 9.62 22.37 4.73
N GLN A 106 10.76 21.79 4.34
CA GLN A 106 10.96 21.21 3.01
C GLN A 106 10.08 19.98 2.80
N VAL A 107 9.94 19.13 3.81
CA VAL A 107 9.07 17.95 3.77
C VAL A 107 7.61 18.35 3.75
N LEU A 108 7.20 19.32 4.58
CA LEU A 108 5.82 19.80 4.64
C LEU A 108 5.40 20.46 3.31
N ARG A 109 6.25 21.32 2.72
CA ARG A 109 5.98 21.90 1.40
C ARG A 109 5.89 20.84 0.32
N PHE A 110 6.79 19.85 0.34
CA PHE A 110 6.73 18.73 -0.60
C PHE A 110 5.40 17.99 -0.48
N ALA A 111 5.00 17.60 0.73
CA ALA A 111 3.75 16.91 0.99
C ALA A 111 2.52 17.70 0.50
N TRP A 112 2.47 19.02 0.74
CA TRP A 112 1.39 19.87 0.24
C TRP A 112 1.36 19.92 -1.29
N VAL A 113 2.49 20.16 -1.93
CA VAL A 113 2.58 20.26 -3.39
C VAL A 113 2.18 18.93 -4.04
N THR A 114 2.73 17.81 -3.57
CA THR A 114 2.36 16.50 -4.11
C THR A 114 0.92 16.14 -3.80
N GLY A 115 0.41 16.46 -2.61
CA GLY A 115 -1.00 16.23 -2.27
C GLY A 115 -1.96 16.98 -3.20
N VAL A 116 -1.71 18.26 -3.44
CA VAL A 116 -2.51 19.08 -4.36
C VAL A 116 -2.43 18.57 -5.79
N ILE A 117 -1.24 18.24 -6.29
CA ILE A 117 -1.08 17.67 -7.64
C ILE A 117 -1.84 16.34 -7.75
N GLY A 118 -1.72 15.47 -6.75
CA GLY A 118 -2.45 14.21 -6.68
C GLY A 118 -3.96 14.40 -6.73
N ALA A 119 -4.49 15.35 -5.97
CA ALA A 119 -5.92 15.70 -6.00
C ALA A 119 -6.37 16.17 -7.38
N LEU A 120 -5.62 17.10 -7.99
CA LEU A 120 -5.94 17.63 -9.31
C LEU A 120 -5.93 16.53 -10.38
N LEU A 121 -4.99 15.60 -10.31
CA LEU A 121 -4.92 14.46 -11.23
C LEU A 121 -6.06 13.47 -11.01
N TRP A 122 -6.46 13.18 -9.78
CA TRP A 122 -7.64 12.33 -9.52
C TRP A 122 -8.94 13.01 -9.96
N LEU A 123 -9.07 14.33 -9.78
CA LEU A 123 -10.20 15.09 -10.34
C LEU A 123 -10.20 15.07 -11.86
N ALA A 124 -9.02 15.20 -12.50
CA ALA A 124 -8.88 15.09 -13.95
C ALA A 124 -9.26 13.69 -14.44
N ALA A 125 -8.80 12.62 -13.76
CA ALA A 125 -9.17 11.25 -14.07
C ALA A 125 -10.69 11.05 -14.00
N ILE A 126 -11.36 11.58 -12.97
CA ILE A 126 -12.82 11.55 -12.84
C ILE A 126 -13.48 12.30 -14.02
N ALA A 127 -12.99 13.49 -14.37
CA ALA A 127 -13.59 14.32 -15.41
C ALA A 127 -13.50 13.70 -16.81
N ILE A 128 -12.47 12.89 -17.07
CA ILE A 128 -12.26 12.21 -18.37
C ILE A 128 -12.71 10.73 -18.35
N ALA A 129 -13.17 10.22 -17.21
CA ALA A 129 -13.51 8.81 -17.06
C ALA A 129 -14.71 8.42 -17.93
N PRO A 130 -14.68 7.23 -18.57
CA PRO A 130 -15.86 6.68 -19.24
C PRO A 130 -17.07 6.52 -18.31
N HIS A 131 -16.82 6.25 -17.03
CA HIS A 131 -17.85 6.07 -16.02
C HIS A 131 -17.50 6.79 -14.71
N THR A 132 -18.52 7.32 -14.03
CA THR A 132 -18.37 8.01 -12.74
C THR A 132 -19.46 7.58 -11.75
N PRO A 133 -19.58 6.29 -11.42
CA PRO A 133 -20.61 5.86 -10.47
C PRO A 133 -20.30 6.44 -9.08
N LEU A 134 -21.35 6.79 -8.33
CA LEU A 134 -21.21 7.52 -7.06
C LEU A 134 -20.32 6.80 -6.04
N TRP A 135 -20.35 5.47 -6.01
CA TRP A 135 -19.51 4.67 -5.12
C TRP A 135 -18.01 4.85 -5.42
N THR A 136 -17.62 5.00 -6.69
CA THR A 136 -16.23 5.24 -7.10
C THR A 136 -15.80 6.63 -6.69
N LEU A 137 -16.65 7.64 -6.89
CA LEU A 137 -16.36 9.01 -6.47
C LEU A 137 -16.19 9.11 -4.95
N ALA A 138 -17.08 8.48 -4.19
CA ALA A 138 -17.00 8.41 -2.74
C ALA A 138 -15.72 7.70 -2.29
N LEU A 139 -15.38 6.56 -2.92
CA LEU A 139 -14.16 5.81 -2.61
C LEU A 139 -12.90 6.65 -2.87
N ILE A 140 -12.79 7.35 -4.00
CA ILE A 140 -11.65 8.23 -4.31
C ILE A 140 -11.54 9.35 -3.27
N ALA A 141 -12.65 10.02 -2.94
CA ALA A 141 -12.67 11.10 -1.97
C ALA A 141 -12.26 10.63 -0.56
N VAL A 142 -12.82 9.51 -0.11
CA VAL A 142 -12.48 8.88 1.18
C VAL A 142 -11.00 8.48 1.17
N THR A 143 -10.52 7.79 0.15
CA THR A 143 -9.11 7.36 0.07
C THR A 143 -8.16 8.55 0.08
N TYR A 144 -8.46 9.62 -0.67
CA TYR A 144 -7.64 10.83 -0.66
C TYR A 144 -7.57 11.45 0.76
N PHE A 145 -8.73 11.65 1.38
CA PHE A 145 -8.82 12.25 2.71
C PHE A 145 -8.07 11.43 3.77
N PHE A 146 -8.37 10.14 3.84
CA PHE A 146 -7.77 9.24 4.83
C PHE A 146 -6.26 9.08 4.59
N SER A 147 -5.78 9.09 3.34
CA SER A 147 -4.35 8.99 3.04
C SER A 147 -3.54 10.16 3.61
N LEU A 148 -4.08 11.39 3.53
CA LEU A 148 -3.40 12.56 4.07
C LEU A 148 -3.54 12.69 5.60
N GLN A 149 -4.63 12.18 6.16
CA GLN A 149 -4.91 12.24 7.61
C GLN A 149 -4.40 11.01 8.39
N TYR A 150 -3.85 10.02 7.68
CA TYR A 150 -3.48 8.73 8.25
C TYR A 150 -2.49 8.88 9.41
N SER A 151 -1.32 9.47 9.14
CA SER A 151 -0.28 9.72 10.15
C SER A 151 -0.17 11.21 10.51
N TRP A 152 -0.95 12.10 9.91
CA TRP A 152 -0.82 13.56 10.05
C TRP A 152 -2.16 14.24 10.31
N GLY A 153 -2.15 15.45 10.87
CA GLY A 153 -3.37 16.18 11.23
C GLY A 153 -4.13 15.45 12.33
N VAL A 154 -5.21 14.75 11.94
CA VAL A 154 -6.03 13.94 12.86
C VAL A 154 -5.30 12.69 13.36
N LYS A 155 -4.25 12.22 12.65
CA LYS A 155 -3.46 11.06 13.04
C LYS A 155 -4.31 9.80 13.25
N LEU A 156 -5.11 9.43 12.24
CA LEU A 156 -6.02 8.29 12.32
C LEU A 156 -5.35 6.98 12.74
N SER A 157 -4.08 6.77 12.37
CA SER A 157 -3.28 5.61 12.80
C SER A 157 -3.05 5.56 14.32
N TYR A 158 -3.16 6.70 15.02
CA TYR A 158 -3.01 6.82 16.49
C TYR A 158 -4.33 6.55 17.23
N HIS A 159 -5.39 6.15 16.51
CA HIS A 159 -6.72 5.87 17.05
C HIS A 159 -7.22 4.43 16.78
N GLY A 160 -6.34 3.51 16.36
CA GLY A 160 -6.66 2.08 16.25
C GLY A 160 -7.19 1.61 14.88
N PHE A 161 -7.04 2.44 13.85
CA PHE A 161 -7.54 2.18 12.48
C PHE A 161 -6.45 1.75 11.48
N GLN A 162 -5.23 1.53 11.94
CA GLN A 162 -4.06 1.45 11.06
C GLN A 162 -4.07 0.26 10.11
N GLU A 163 -4.26 -0.95 10.64
CA GLU A 163 -4.23 -2.17 9.85
C GLU A 163 -5.35 -2.16 8.79
N PHE A 164 -6.54 -1.72 9.18
CA PHE A 164 -7.65 -1.58 8.24
C PHE A 164 -7.36 -0.54 7.16
N PHE A 165 -6.79 0.62 7.52
CA PHE A 165 -6.43 1.64 6.53
C PHE A 165 -5.45 1.10 5.49
N ILE A 166 -4.42 0.34 5.89
CA ILE A 166 -3.44 -0.21 4.95
C ILE A 166 -4.12 -1.13 3.92
N ALA A 167 -5.05 -1.97 4.36
CA ALA A 167 -5.81 -2.82 3.47
C ALA A 167 -6.76 -2.01 2.58
N GLY A 168 -7.53 -1.09 3.19
CA GLY A 168 -8.48 -0.21 2.52
C GLY A 168 -7.85 0.67 1.44
N LEU A 169 -6.63 1.16 1.68
CA LEU A 169 -5.85 1.86 0.66
C LEU A 169 -5.64 0.94 -0.55
N GLY A 170 -5.11 -0.27 -0.35
CA GLY A 170 -4.90 -1.22 -1.44
C GLY A 170 -6.19 -1.59 -2.18
N TRP A 171 -7.31 -1.77 -1.47
CA TRP A 171 -8.61 -2.03 -2.09
C TRP A 171 -9.04 -0.89 -3.00
N ALA A 172 -8.89 0.35 -2.54
CA ALA A 172 -9.25 1.53 -3.31
C ALA A 172 -8.39 1.71 -4.57
N LEU A 173 -7.10 1.39 -4.51
CA LEU A 173 -6.18 1.46 -5.65
C LEU A 173 -6.51 0.46 -6.77
N VAL A 174 -7.35 -0.54 -6.51
CA VAL A 174 -7.90 -1.45 -7.53
C VAL A 174 -9.32 -1.04 -7.91
N LEU A 175 -10.21 -0.89 -6.92
CA LEU A 175 -11.64 -0.66 -7.17
C LEU A 175 -11.92 0.70 -7.82
N ALA A 176 -11.20 1.77 -7.44
CA ALA A 176 -11.45 3.09 -7.99
C ALA A 176 -11.14 3.17 -9.51
N PRO A 177 -9.93 2.84 -9.98
CA PRO A 177 -9.65 2.86 -11.42
C PRO A 177 -10.49 1.84 -12.20
N TYR A 178 -10.81 0.67 -11.64
CA TYR A 178 -11.74 -0.27 -12.29
C TYR A 178 -13.15 0.31 -12.43
N GLY A 179 -13.66 0.98 -11.40
CA GLY A 179 -14.97 1.64 -11.42
C GLY A 179 -15.04 2.79 -12.41
N LEU A 180 -13.96 3.57 -12.54
CA LEU A 180 -13.86 4.62 -13.58
C LEU A 180 -13.85 4.03 -14.99
N ALA A 181 -13.22 2.86 -15.17
CA ALA A 181 -13.11 2.18 -16.46
C ALA A 181 -14.37 1.44 -16.90
N THR A 182 -15.14 0.88 -15.95
CA THR A 182 -16.25 -0.06 -16.27
C THR A 182 -17.62 0.36 -15.74
N GLY A 183 -17.67 1.27 -14.76
CA GLY A 183 -18.89 1.66 -14.06
C GLY A 183 -19.51 0.59 -13.17
N ARG A 184 -18.86 -0.58 -13.02
CA ARG A 184 -19.41 -1.78 -12.37
C ARG A 184 -18.50 -2.32 -11.28
N ILE A 185 -19.06 -3.19 -10.46
CA ILE A 185 -18.33 -4.04 -9.52
C ILE A 185 -19.03 -5.41 -9.48
N ASP A 186 -18.23 -6.47 -9.52
CA ASP A 186 -18.69 -7.85 -9.39
C ASP A 186 -17.90 -8.58 -8.28
N GLY A 187 -18.36 -9.78 -7.92
CA GLY A 187 -17.76 -10.57 -6.85
C GLY A 187 -16.29 -10.90 -7.09
N PHE A 188 -15.92 -11.17 -8.35
CA PHE A 188 -14.57 -11.58 -8.71
C PHE A 188 -13.59 -10.41 -8.62
N VAL A 189 -13.98 -9.24 -9.12
CA VAL A 189 -13.22 -7.98 -8.99
C VAL A 189 -13.06 -7.59 -7.53
N LEU A 190 -14.15 -7.66 -6.76
CA LEU A 190 -14.11 -7.34 -5.33
C LEU A 190 -13.14 -8.28 -4.59
N ALA A 191 -13.20 -9.58 -4.85
CA ALA A 191 -12.29 -10.55 -4.23
C ALA A 191 -10.82 -10.24 -4.56
N GLN A 192 -10.50 -9.89 -5.81
CA GLN A 192 -9.13 -9.54 -6.20
C GLN A 192 -8.66 -8.22 -5.58
N ALA A 193 -9.51 -7.21 -5.52
CA ALA A 193 -9.18 -5.97 -4.82
C ALA A 193 -8.89 -6.24 -3.34
N LEU A 194 -9.73 -7.05 -2.69
CA LEU A 194 -9.53 -7.44 -1.29
C LEU A 194 -8.21 -8.20 -1.08
N LEU A 195 -7.90 -9.18 -1.93
CA LEU A 195 -6.62 -9.90 -1.91
C LEU A 195 -5.42 -8.97 -2.13
N PHE A 196 -5.55 -8.03 -3.06
CA PHE A 196 -4.51 -7.04 -3.32
C PHE A 196 -4.22 -6.19 -2.08
N GLY A 197 -5.25 -5.67 -1.39
CA GLY A 197 -5.04 -4.86 -0.17
C GLY A 197 -4.60 -5.68 1.05
N LEU A 198 -4.98 -6.95 1.14
CA LEU A 198 -4.46 -7.85 2.20
C LEU A 198 -2.94 -8.04 2.09
N GLY A 199 -2.35 -7.97 0.89
CA GLY A 199 -0.92 -8.09 0.68
C GLY A 199 -0.09 -7.06 1.48
N PRO A 200 -0.26 -5.74 1.25
CA PRO A 200 0.36 -4.68 2.04
C PRO A 200 0.10 -4.77 3.53
N LEU A 201 -1.14 -5.10 3.93
CA LEU A 201 -1.45 -5.33 5.33
C LEU A 201 -0.58 -6.47 5.90
N LEU A 202 -0.52 -7.61 5.22
CA LEU A 202 0.14 -8.82 5.72
C LEU A 202 1.66 -8.74 5.77
N PHE A 203 2.33 -7.81 5.09
CA PHE A 203 3.72 -7.47 5.42
C PHE A 203 3.85 -6.28 6.38
N GLY A 204 2.84 -5.40 6.42
CA GLY A 204 2.71 -4.31 7.39
C GLY A 204 2.64 -4.81 8.83
N VAL A 205 1.82 -5.83 9.11
CA VAL A 205 1.66 -6.39 10.47
C VAL A 205 2.94 -6.99 11.05
N TYR A 206 3.83 -7.54 10.22
CA TYR A 206 5.17 -7.97 10.66
C TYR A 206 6.09 -6.78 10.94
N SER A 207 5.91 -5.66 10.23
CA SER A 207 6.60 -4.41 10.56
C SER A 207 6.14 -3.89 11.93
N ASN A 208 4.83 -3.83 12.17
CA ASN A 208 4.26 -3.47 13.48
C ASN A 208 4.78 -4.40 14.60
N THR A 209 4.89 -5.71 14.31
CA THR A 209 5.42 -6.69 15.27
C THR A 209 6.87 -6.41 15.65
N ASN A 210 7.69 -5.97 14.69
CA ASN A 210 9.07 -5.58 14.95
C ASN A 210 9.17 -4.25 15.72
N ASP A 211 8.18 -3.38 15.55
CA ASP A 211 8.23 -1.97 16.00
C ASP A 211 7.44 -1.74 17.30
N VAL A 212 7.03 -2.81 18.00
CA VAL A 212 6.22 -2.78 19.24
C VAL A 212 6.75 -1.78 20.28
N ALA A 213 8.06 -1.76 20.54
CA ALA A 213 8.64 -0.86 21.53
C ALA A 213 8.53 0.60 21.10
N GLY A 214 8.82 0.89 19.83
CA GLY A 214 8.69 2.23 19.25
C GLY A 214 7.24 2.69 19.26
N ASP A 215 6.32 1.86 18.78
CA ASP A 215 4.89 2.15 18.74
C ASP A 215 4.33 2.46 20.16
N ARG A 216 4.69 1.64 21.16
CA ARG A 216 4.29 1.87 22.55
C ARG A 216 4.83 3.18 23.11
N SER A 217 6.08 3.54 22.78
CA SER A 217 6.71 4.75 23.30
C SER A 217 6.03 6.05 22.86
N VAL A 218 5.35 6.02 21.71
CA VAL A 218 4.63 7.18 21.14
C VAL A 218 3.11 7.04 21.19
N GLY A 219 2.61 6.01 21.88
CA GLY A 219 1.17 5.76 22.02
C GLY A 219 0.47 5.34 20.73
N ARG A 220 1.18 4.74 19.76
CA ARG A 220 0.60 4.24 18.52
C ARG A 220 -0.08 2.89 18.77
N PRO A 221 -1.42 2.78 18.62
CA PRO A 221 -2.20 1.62 19.03
C PRO A 221 -2.26 0.54 17.94
N THR A 222 -1.11 0.07 17.45
CA THR A 222 -1.07 -1.11 16.56
C THR A 222 -1.51 -2.36 17.33
N VAL A 223 -2.04 -3.38 16.64
CA VAL A 223 -2.44 -4.62 17.33
C VAL A 223 -1.26 -5.24 18.09
N ALA A 224 -0.06 -5.15 17.50
CA ALA A 224 1.18 -5.60 18.12
C ALA A 224 1.53 -4.81 19.40
N ALA A 225 1.29 -3.49 19.42
CA ALA A 225 1.50 -2.66 20.60
C ALA A 225 0.46 -2.92 21.70
N LEU A 226 -0.82 -3.10 21.34
CA LEU A 226 -1.93 -3.24 22.27
C LEU A 226 -2.06 -4.62 22.91
N THR A 227 -1.61 -5.67 22.23
CA THR A 227 -1.83 -7.06 22.66
C THR A 227 -0.57 -7.72 23.19
N SER A 228 -0.74 -8.93 23.75
CA SER A 228 0.39 -9.81 24.09
C SER A 228 1.04 -10.35 22.81
N PRO A 229 2.29 -10.86 22.87
CA PRO A 229 2.92 -11.52 21.72
C PRO A 229 2.06 -12.63 21.11
N ARG A 230 1.33 -13.38 21.95
CA ARG A 230 0.38 -14.41 21.50
C ARG A 230 -0.86 -13.79 20.83
N GLY A 231 -1.40 -12.71 21.38
CA GLY A 231 -2.53 -11.99 20.78
C GLY A 231 -2.21 -11.46 19.38
N ASN A 232 -1.03 -10.84 19.22
CA ASN A 232 -0.55 -10.40 17.92
C ASN A 232 -0.33 -11.56 16.94
N MET A 233 0.25 -12.67 17.40
CA MET A 233 0.36 -13.89 16.58
C MET A 233 -1.01 -14.36 16.09
N PHE A 234 -2.02 -14.46 16.97
CA PHE A 234 -3.36 -14.85 16.58
C PHE A 234 -3.99 -13.89 15.59
N PHE A 235 -3.77 -12.58 15.74
CA PHE A 235 -4.22 -11.59 14.78
C PHE A 235 -3.61 -11.82 13.38
N VAL A 236 -2.29 -11.98 13.29
CA VAL A 236 -1.62 -12.22 12.00
C VAL A 236 -2.05 -13.55 11.36
N VAL A 237 -2.25 -14.59 12.18
CA VAL A 237 -2.81 -15.87 11.72
C VAL A 237 -4.24 -15.70 11.22
N ALA A 238 -5.08 -14.94 11.92
CA ALA A 238 -6.46 -14.68 11.51
C ALA A 238 -6.54 -13.91 10.18
N VAL A 239 -5.72 -12.88 9.99
CA VAL A 239 -5.65 -12.15 8.70
C VAL A 239 -5.15 -13.07 7.58
N SER A 240 -4.17 -13.94 7.86
CA SER A 240 -3.68 -14.93 6.89
C SER A 240 -4.76 -15.98 6.55
N ALA A 241 -5.55 -16.39 7.53
CA ALA A 241 -6.67 -17.31 7.33
C ALA A 241 -7.81 -16.64 6.55
N ALA A 242 -8.05 -15.34 6.75
CA ALA A 242 -9.01 -14.57 5.97
C ALA A 242 -8.58 -14.45 4.50
N GLU A 243 -7.29 -14.24 4.22
CA GLU A 243 -6.75 -14.31 2.84
C GLU A 243 -7.01 -15.69 2.21
N LEU A 244 -6.71 -16.77 2.93
CA LEU A 244 -6.96 -18.13 2.45
C LEU A 244 -8.46 -18.38 2.19
N ALA A 245 -9.33 -18.00 3.13
CA ALA A 245 -10.77 -18.14 2.98
C ALA A 245 -11.29 -17.38 1.76
N LEU A 246 -10.78 -16.16 1.55
CA LEU A 246 -11.13 -15.36 0.38
C LEU A 246 -10.68 -16.02 -0.93
N ILE A 247 -9.46 -16.56 -0.99
CA ILE A 247 -8.98 -17.33 -2.15
C ILE A 247 -9.91 -18.51 -2.45
N LEU A 248 -10.32 -19.27 -1.42
CA LEU A 248 -11.21 -20.41 -1.54
C LEU A 248 -12.65 -20.03 -1.90
N ALA A 249 -13.08 -18.82 -1.57
CA ALA A 249 -14.43 -18.32 -1.88
C ALA A 249 -14.57 -17.78 -3.32
N VAL A 250 -13.48 -17.50 -4.02
CA VAL A 250 -13.55 -16.94 -5.39
C VAL A 250 -14.45 -17.73 -6.36
N PRO A 251 -14.46 -19.07 -6.39
CA PRO A 251 -15.36 -19.84 -7.24
C PRO A 251 -16.86 -19.58 -7.02
N VAL A 252 -17.26 -19.20 -5.80
CA VAL A 252 -18.66 -18.85 -5.49
C VAL A 252 -18.94 -17.35 -5.64
N LEU A 253 -17.92 -16.56 -5.99
CA LEU A 253 -17.97 -15.13 -6.26
C LEU A 253 -17.75 -14.86 -7.77
N ASP A 254 -18.32 -15.72 -8.62
CA ASP A 254 -18.23 -15.65 -10.09
C ASP A 254 -16.81 -15.77 -10.68
N GLY A 255 -15.81 -16.18 -9.89
CA GLY A 255 -14.47 -16.47 -10.36
C GLY A 255 -14.27 -17.91 -10.84
N PRO A 256 -13.14 -18.22 -11.48
CA PRO A 256 -12.88 -19.57 -11.98
C PRO A 256 -12.71 -20.57 -10.84
N TRP A 257 -13.26 -21.78 -11.00
CA TRP A 257 -13.15 -22.86 -10.00
C TRP A 257 -11.69 -23.24 -9.67
N TRP A 258 -10.78 -23.06 -10.63
CA TRP A 258 -9.35 -23.34 -10.49
C TRP A 258 -8.57 -22.18 -9.86
N PHE A 259 -9.21 -21.06 -9.48
CA PHE A 259 -8.57 -19.92 -8.83
C PHE A 259 -7.71 -20.31 -7.62
N PRO A 260 -8.17 -21.17 -6.68
CA PRO A 260 -7.34 -21.57 -5.54
C PRO A 260 -6.07 -22.33 -5.96
N LEU A 261 -6.12 -23.10 -7.05
CA LEU A 261 -4.97 -23.82 -7.58
C LEU A 261 -3.94 -22.84 -8.16
N ALA A 262 -4.39 -21.80 -8.87
CA ALA A 262 -3.52 -20.75 -9.38
C ALA A 262 -2.81 -19.97 -8.26
N LEU A 263 -3.47 -19.80 -7.11
CA LEU A 263 -2.93 -19.11 -5.94
C LEU A 263 -2.23 -20.04 -4.94
N LEU A 264 -2.01 -21.33 -5.28
CA LEU A 264 -1.30 -22.27 -4.43
C LEU A 264 0.09 -21.76 -3.98
N PRO A 265 0.91 -21.10 -4.84
CA PRO A 265 2.17 -20.51 -4.38
C PRO A 265 2.00 -19.49 -3.26
N THR A 266 0.98 -18.64 -3.34
CA THR A 266 0.64 -17.66 -2.30
C THR A 266 0.28 -18.37 -1.00
N ILE A 267 -0.60 -19.38 -1.06
CA ILE A 267 -1.05 -20.15 0.11
C ILE A 267 0.14 -20.80 0.82
N VAL A 268 0.98 -21.54 0.09
CA VAL A 268 2.13 -22.24 0.65
C VAL A 268 3.13 -21.27 1.27
N LEU A 269 3.43 -20.16 0.58
CA LEU A 269 4.36 -19.17 1.10
C LEU A 269 3.80 -18.42 2.31
N ARG A 270 2.49 -18.19 2.40
CA ARG A 270 1.86 -17.56 3.56
C ARG A 270 1.99 -18.43 4.81
N LEU A 271 1.73 -19.74 4.69
CA LEU A 271 1.98 -20.69 5.78
C LEU A 271 3.44 -20.64 6.24
N ARG A 272 4.38 -20.61 5.28
CA ARG A 272 5.81 -20.46 5.57
C ARG A 272 6.14 -19.13 6.25
N GLN A 273 5.49 -18.04 5.86
CA GLN A 273 5.69 -16.72 6.47
C GLN A 273 5.27 -16.70 7.94
N VAL A 274 4.10 -17.26 8.26
CA VAL A 274 3.62 -17.42 9.64
C VAL A 274 4.61 -18.25 10.45
N TRP A 275 5.05 -19.39 9.91
CA TRP A 275 6.04 -20.24 10.56
C TRP A 275 7.38 -19.53 10.84
N ILE A 276 7.96 -18.85 9.84
CA ILE A 276 9.21 -18.10 10.02
C ILE A 276 9.05 -17.01 11.08
N GLY A 277 7.95 -16.25 11.05
CA GLY A 277 7.75 -15.15 11.97
C GLY A 277 7.55 -15.59 13.41
N PHE A 278 6.70 -16.58 13.66
CA PHE A 278 6.25 -16.90 15.02
C PHE A 278 6.81 -18.20 15.60
N ALA A 279 7.15 -19.19 14.78
CA ALA A 279 7.78 -20.42 15.26
C ALA A 279 9.31 -20.33 15.25
N GLN A 280 9.90 -19.64 14.27
CA GLN A 280 11.35 -19.39 14.22
C GLN A 280 11.75 -18.04 14.82
N HIS A 281 10.78 -17.21 15.23
CA HIS A 281 11.00 -15.88 15.81
C HIS A 281 11.81 -14.92 14.90
N ASP A 282 11.71 -15.07 13.58
CA ASP A 282 12.41 -14.25 12.59
C ASP A 282 11.42 -13.32 11.84
N ILE A 283 10.98 -12.29 12.53
CA ILE A 283 9.94 -11.34 12.06
C ILE A 283 10.42 -10.56 10.83
N LEU A 284 11.69 -10.13 10.78
CA LEU A 284 12.22 -9.35 9.66
C LEU A 284 12.29 -10.20 8.38
N ARG A 285 12.73 -11.46 8.47
CA ARG A 285 12.70 -12.35 7.31
C ARG A 285 11.27 -12.64 6.87
N ALA A 286 10.35 -12.86 7.80
CA ALA A 286 8.94 -13.06 7.48
C ALA A 286 8.32 -11.82 6.80
N ARG A 287 8.67 -10.60 7.22
CA ARG A 287 8.29 -9.35 6.55
C ARG A 287 8.80 -9.30 5.10
N MET A 288 10.07 -9.60 4.89
CA MET A 288 10.67 -9.60 3.54
C MET A 288 10.06 -10.66 2.63
N LEU A 289 9.69 -11.82 3.19
CA LEU A 289 8.92 -12.83 2.47
C LEU A 289 7.52 -12.31 2.12
N GLY A 290 6.84 -11.60 3.03
CA GLY A 290 5.53 -11.00 2.79
C GLY A 290 5.48 -10.06 1.57
N ILE A 291 6.51 -9.23 1.37
CA ILE A 291 6.63 -8.39 0.17
C ILE A 291 6.71 -9.25 -1.10
N ARG A 292 7.47 -10.34 -1.06
CA ARG A 292 7.56 -11.27 -2.20
C ARG A 292 6.25 -12.00 -2.45
N ILE A 293 5.55 -12.40 -1.39
CA ILE A 293 4.23 -13.04 -1.48
C ILE A 293 3.25 -12.11 -2.18
N HIS A 294 3.18 -10.83 -1.80
CA HIS A 294 2.32 -9.84 -2.47
C HIS A 294 2.56 -9.80 -3.98
N ARG A 295 3.83 -9.73 -4.40
CA ARG A 295 4.20 -9.70 -5.83
C ARG A 295 3.86 -11.00 -6.56
N ILE A 296 4.03 -12.15 -5.91
CA ILE A 296 3.65 -13.46 -6.46
C ILE A 296 2.12 -13.55 -6.58
N THR A 297 1.38 -13.10 -5.57
CA THR A 297 -0.08 -13.00 -5.61
C THR A 297 -0.51 -12.13 -6.79
N VAL A 298 0.01 -10.91 -6.92
CA VAL A 298 -0.30 -10.02 -8.06
C VAL A 298 -0.01 -10.71 -9.39
N LEU A 299 1.14 -11.36 -9.54
CA LEU A 299 1.48 -12.08 -10.77
C LEU A 299 0.47 -13.20 -11.07
N ALA A 300 0.08 -13.97 -10.06
CA ALA A 300 -0.93 -15.01 -10.20
C ALA A 300 -2.30 -14.42 -10.58
N LEU A 301 -2.72 -13.31 -9.97
CA LEU A 301 -3.95 -12.59 -10.33
C LEU A 301 -3.91 -12.13 -11.79
N VAL A 302 -2.81 -11.52 -12.21
CA VAL A 302 -2.58 -11.09 -13.61
C VAL A 302 -2.73 -12.27 -14.57
N VAL A 303 -2.07 -13.40 -14.29
CA VAL A 303 -2.16 -14.61 -15.13
C VAL A 303 -3.59 -15.15 -15.17
N VAL A 304 -4.25 -15.24 -14.01
CA VAL A 304 -5.65 -15.69 -13.93
C VAL A 304 -6.53 -14.81 -14.81
N ASN A 305 -6.43 -13.49 -14.68
CA ASN A 305 -7.26 -12.54 -15.40
C ASN A 305 -7.05 -12.62 -16.91
N LEU A 306 -5.78 -12.76 -17.34
CA LEU A 306 -5.47 -12.92 -18.75
C LEU A 306 -6.03 -14.22 -19.33
N VAL A 307 -6.10 -15.30 -18.55
CA VAL A 307 -6.69 -16.59 -18.96
C VAL A 307 -8.23 -16.56 -18.95
N VAL A 308 -8.84 -15.90 -17.98
CA VAL A 308 -10.31 -15.81 -17.85
C VAL A 308 -10.90 -14.88 -18.91
N PHE A 309 -10.25 -13.75 -19.16
CA PHE A 309 -10.69 -12.71 -20.09
C PHE A 309 -9.84 -12.72 -21.37
N THR A 310 -9.48 -13.91 -21.89
CA THR A 310 -8.93 -14.05 -23.24
C THR A 310 -9.96 -13.70 -24.30
#